data_AF-A0A818QVV8-F1
#
_entry.id   AF-A0A818QVV8-F1
#
_cell.length_a   1.000
_cell.length_b   1.000
_cell.length_c   1.000
_cell.angle_alpha   90.00
_cell.angle_beta   90.00
_cell.angle_gamma   90.00
#
_symmetry.space_group_name_H-M   'P 1'
#
loop_
_entity.id
_entity.type
_entity.pdbx_description
1 polymer ?
#
loop_
_entity_poly.entity_id
_entity_poly.type
_entity_poly.pdbx_seq_one_letter_code
_entity_poly.pdbx_strand_id
1 'polypeptide(L)'
;MPRFLISLRFIGRIFFLFILTILVLLIIILCIEILLKYFYNSSTFIQLSVGRYNVSKQISNNQQSIDNKQNITMEQNITMKQNLPFIYKPSSELCILRALLIFYPTDQHETFQSEFRWLYRSWIEMMTFESSLWRTDLIVYANEYISFFKDLDCIYDQIRIDSKEKPKCRIFPYIRIKDRQSKHESSSKYQIIDKQNSQALYEYLRTYGYIDSINTIFEYYLSFSMYDFILRTDMDCFLTNNFAFYVPYNNSLLVGHGGYSTTFNSRRLKRIAHNINWTYADKSGLGSTW
;
A
#
# COMPACT_ATOMS: atom_id res chain seq x y z
N MET A 1 -57.83 55.40 -35.86
CA MET A 1 -57.19 54.79 -34.68
C MET A 1 -57.01 53.30 -34.90
N PRO A 2 -55.79 52.81 -35.15
CA PRO A 2 -55.40 51.52 -34.58
C PRO A 2 -53.92 51.53 -34.14
N ARG A 3 -53.66 51.68 -32.84
CA ARG A 3 -52.34 51.49 -32.22
C ARG A 3 -52.52 50.76 -30.88
N PHE A 4 -53.07 49.55 -30.87
CA PHE A 4 -53.18 48.79 -29.59
C PHE A 4 -53.05 47.27 -29.69
N LEU A 5 -52.75 46.69 -30.86
CA LEU A 5 -52.71 45.22 -31.02
C LEU A 5 -51.30 44.59 -31.12
N ILE A 6 -50.22 45.37 -30.93
CA ILE A 6 -48.84 44.84 -30.99
C ILE A 6 -48.31 44.39 -29.59
N SER A 7 -49.00 44.68 -28.50
CA SER A 7 -48.44 44.54 -27.14
C SER A 7 -48.44 43.12 -26.56
N LEU A 8 -49.43 42.27 -26.86
CA LEU A 8 -49.59 41.00 -26.13
C LEU A 8 -48.62 39.87 -26.55
N ARG A 9 -48.18 39.82 -27.81
CA ARG A 9 -47.25 38.76 -28.28
C ARG A 9 -45.81 38.96 -27.78
N PHE A 10 -45.42 40.20 -27.50
CA PHE A 10 -44.08 40.51 -26.99
C PHE A 10 -43.96 40.18 -25.50
N ILE A 11 -45.01 40.50 -24.72
CA ILE A 11 -45.08 40.18 -23.29
C ILE A 11 -45.09 38.65 -23.07
N GLY A 12 -45.81 37.88 -23.90
CA GLY A 12 -45.81 36.42 -23.80
C GLY A 12 -44.44 35.77 -24.04
N ARG A 13 -43.62 36.33 -24.95
CA ARG A 13 -42.26 35.82 -25.20
C ARG A 13 -41.30 36.16 -24.06
N ILE A 14 -41.40 37.35 -23.48
CA ILE A 14 -40.60 37.74 -22.31
C ILE A 14 -40.96 36.87 -21.11
N PHE A 15 -42.25 36.63 -20.87
CA PHE A 15 -42.72 35.78 -19.78
C PHE A 15 -42.26 34.33 -19.93
N PHE A 16 -42.28 33.79 -21.16
CA PHE A 16 -41.77 32.45 -21.44
C PHE A 16 -40.25 32.32 -21.21
N LEU A 17 -39.47 33.30 -21.67
CA LEU A 17 -38.02 33.33 -21.43
C LEU A 17 -37.70 33.44 -19.94
N PHE A 18 -38.46 34.24 -19.19
CA PHE A 18 -38.30 34.38 -17.74
C PHE A 18 -38.57 33.05 -17.01
N ILE A 19 -39.65 32.35 -17.34
CA ILE A 19 -39.96 31.02 -16.80
C ILE A 19 -38.84 30.02 -17.13
N LEU A 20 -38.35 30.02 -18.36
CA LEU A 20 -37.26 29.12 -18.78
C LEU A 20 -35.98 29.38 -17.98
N THR A 21 -35.63 30.64 -17.75
CA THR A 21 -34.44 30.99 -16.95
C THR A 21 -34.56 30.56 -15.50
N ILE A 22 -35.74 30.69 -14.89
CA ILE A 22 -36.00 30.20 -13.52
C ILE A 22 -35.88 28.68 -13.46
N LEU A 23 -36.42 27.97 -14.44
CA LEU A 23 -36.34 26.50 -14.50
C LEU A 23 -34.89 26.02 -14.58
N VAL A 24 -34.06 26.67 -15.41
CA VAL A 24 -32.63 26.35 -15.54
C VAL A 24 -31.88 26.62 -14.24
N LEU A 25 -32.15 27.75 -13.57
CA LEU A 25 -31.56 28.08 -12.26
C LEU A 25 -31.92 27.04 -11.19
N LEU A 26 -33.18 26.58 -11.15
CA LEU A 26 -33.61 25.53 -10.22
C LEU A 26 -32.90 24.20 -10.47
N ILE A 27 -32.70 23.82 -11.74
CA ILE A 27 -31.94 22.61 -12.09
C ILE A 27 -30.48 22.73 -11.65
N ILE A 28 -29.85 23.88 -11.86
CA ILE A 28 -28.45 24.12 -11.43
C ILE A 28 -28.33 24.02 -9.91
N ILE A 29 -29.25 24.62 -9.15
CA ILE A 29 -29.26 24.54 -7.68
C ILE A 29 -29.40 23.09 -7.22
N LEU A 30 -30.33 22.32 -7.82
CA LEU A 30 -30.52 20.91 -7.50
C LEU A 30 -29.27 20.07 -7.79
N CYS A 31 -28.59 20.33 -8.92
CA CYS A 31 -27.32 19.67 -9.25
C CYS A 31 -26.21 20.00 -8.25
N ILE A 32 -26.12 21.25 -7.80
CA ILE A 32 -25.13 21.67 -6.79
C ILE A 32 -25.43 20.98 -5.45
N GLU A 33 -26.67 20.90 -5.00
CA GLU A 33 -27.02 20.19 -3.76
C GLU A 33 -26.68 18.70 -3.83
N ILE A 34 -26.94 18.03 -4.97
CA ILE A 34 -26.58 16.63 -5.18
C ILE A 34 -25.06 16.45 -5.13
N LEU A 35 -24.29 17.33 -5.79
CA LEU A 35 -22.83 17.30 -5.78
C LEU A 35 -22.27 17.53 -4.38
N LEU A 36 -22.79 18.52 -3.64
CA LEU A 36 -22.36 18.79 -2.27
C LEU A 36 -22.66 17.63 -1.33
N LYS A 37 -23.83 16.98 -1.47
CA LYS A 37 -24.19 15.80 -0.68
C LYS A 37 -23.30 14.60 -1.00
N TYR A 38 -22.93 14.44 -2.27
CA TYR A 38 -21.98 13.41 -2.70
C TYR A 38 -20.58 13.64 -2.14
N PHE A 39 -20.07 14.89 -2.21
CA PHE A 39 -18.78 15.25 -1.65
C PHE A 39 -18.73 15.16 -0.11
N TYR A 40 -19.80 15.56 0.58
CA TYR A 40 -19.89 15.50 2.04
C TYR A 40 -19.93 14.06 2.56
N ASN A 41 -20.63 13.16 1.86
CA ASN A 41 -20.61 11.73 2.20
C ASN A 41 -19.26 11.06 1.88
N SER A 42 -18.53 11.55 0.88
CA SER A 42 -17.20 11.03 0.55
C SER A 42 -16.14 11.41 1.59
N SER A 43 -16.26 12.56 2.26
CA SER A 43 -15.31 12.99 3.30
C SER A 43 -15.56 12.35 4.67
N THR A 44 -16.79 11.91 4.96
CA THR A 44 -17.08 11.08 6.15
C THR A 44 -16.60 9.63 6.00
N PHE A 45 -16.44 9.13 4.78
CA PHE A 45 -15.95 7.78 4.51
C PHE A 45 -14.45 7.59 4.85
N ILE A 46 -13.67 8.67 4.85
CA ILE A 46 -12.24 8.64 5.20
C ILE A 46 -12.03 8.52 6.73
N GLN A 47 -13.02 8.85 7.56
CA GLN A 47 -12.92 8.73 9.03
C GLN A 47 -13.51 7.45 9.61
N LEU A 48 -14.25 6.64 8.82
CA LEU A 48 -14.96 5.46 9.33
C LEU A 48 -14.23 4.12 9.09
N SER A 49 -13.12 4.11 8.33
CA SER A 49 -12.33 2.90 8.06
C SER A 49 -11.15 2.68 9.02
N VAL A 50 -10.87 3.63 9.93
CA VAL A 50 -9.97 3.40 11.08
C VAL A 50 -10.83 2.98 12.27
N GLY A 51 -11.28 1.72 12.22
CA GLY A 51 -12.06 1.08 13.27
C GLY A 51 -11.35 1.14 14.61
N ARG A 52 -12.02 1.76 15.59
CA ARG A 52 -11.71 1.68 17.02
C ARG A 52 -11.68 0.21 17.45
N TYR A 53 -10.50 -0.35 17.70
CA TYR A 53 -10.35 -1.48 18.60
C TYR A 53 -9.94 -0.98 19.97
N ASN A 54 -10.91 -0.97 20.89
CA ASN A 54 -10.69 -0.77 22.31
C ASN A 54 -9.89 -1.95 22.87
N VAL A 55 -8.63 -1.73 23.21
CA VAL A 55 -7.93 -2.57 24.19
C VAL A 55 -8.04 -1.85 25.53
N SER A 56 -8.93 -2.37 26.35
CA SER A 56 -9.03 -2.05 27.78
C SER A 56 -7.70 -2.36 28.47
N LYS A 57 -7.11 -1.35 29.10
CA LYS A 57 -6.13 -1.57 30.17
C LYS A 57 -6.43 -0.62 31.30
N GLN A 58 -6.99 -1.19 32.37
CA GLN A 58 -7.07 -0.59 33.69
C GLN A 58 -5.68 -0.10 34.08
N ILE A 59 -5.55 1.19 34.35
CA ILE A 59 -4.51 1.69 35.24
C ILE A 59 -5.20 2.63 36.22
N SER A 60 -5.16 2.19 37.47
CA SER A 60 -5.59 2.87 38.67
C SER A 60 -5.06 4.29 38.76
N ASN A 61 -5.97 5.21 39.08
CA ASN A 61 -5.67 6.54 39.57
C ASN A 61 -4.75 6.47 40.79
N ASN A 62 -3.67 7.24 40.77
CA ASN A 62 -3.24 7.99 41.94
C ASN A 62 -2.58 9.30 41.48
N GLN A 63 -3.31 10.38 41.71
CA GLN A 63 -2.80 11.74 41.70
C GLN A 63 -1.80 11.91 42.85
N GLN A 64 -0.62 12.43 42.53
CA GLN A 64 0.04 13.34 43.44
C GLN A 64 0.80 14.41 42.65
N SER A 65 0.24 15.61 42.76
CA SER A 65 0.83 16.90 42.41
C SER A 65 2.15 17.13 43.16
N ILE A 66 3.09 17.85 42.55
CA ILE A 66 3.64 19.13 43.04
C ILE A 66 4.82 19.53 42.15
N ASP A 67 4.70 20.75 41.61
CA ASP A 67 5.72 21.73 41.25
C ASP A 67 7.10 21.25 40.72
N ASN A 68 7.42 21.64 39.49
CA ASN A 68 8.64 22.45 39.27
C ASN A 68 8.61 23.17 37.91
N LYS A 69 8.30 24.45 38.00
CA LYS A 69 8.18 25.44 36.93
C LYS A 69 9.54 25.90 36.38
N GLN A 70 10.52 25.00 36.27
CA GLN A 70 11.89 25.31 35.84
C GLN A 70 12.43 24.46 34.67
N ASN A 71 11.64 23.54 34.08
CA ASN A 71 12.11 22.69 32.97
C ASN A 71 11.69 23.13 31.55
N ILE A 72 11.02 24.29 31.43
CA ILE A 72 10.35 24.69 30.17
C ILE A 72 11.32 25.03 29.02
N THR A 73 12.62 25.25 29.30
CA THR A 73 13.61 25.54 28.25
C THR A 73 14.51 24.37 27.86
N MET A 74 14.38 23.19 28.48
CA MET A 74 15.12 21.97 28.09
C MET A 74 14.22 20.88 27.47
N GLU A 75 12.92 20.87 27.78
CA GLU A 75 11.95 19.91 27.20
C GLU A 75 11.52 20.23 25.76
N GLN A 76 11.69 21.47 25.29
CA GLN A 76 11.36 21.84 23.91
C GLN A 76 12.42 21.41 22.87
N ASN A 77 13.61 20.97 23.32
CA ASN A 77 14.66 20.45 22.44
C ASN A 77 14.69 18.91 22.36
N ILE A 78 13.77 18.21 23.02
CA ILE A 78 13.65 16.73 22.95
C ILE A 78 12.57 16.29 21.94
N THR A 79 11.71 17.20 21.47
CA THR A 79 10.54 16.89 20.62
C THR A 79 10.73 17.09 19.12
N MET A 80 11.97 17.05 18.61
CA MET A 80 12.25 16.95 17.16
C MET A 80 13.41 16.00 16.82
N LYS A 81 13.54 14.88 17.56
CA LYS A 81 14.55 13.83 17.26
C LYS A 81 13.96 12.51 16.75
N GLN A 82 12.71 12.51 16.30
CA GLN A 82 12.09 11.37 15.67
C GLN A 82 11.49 11.80 14.34
N ASN A 83 12.11 11.32 13.26
CA ASN A 83 11.50 10.92 11.99
C ASN A 83 12.63 10.84 10.95
N LEU A 84 13.60 9.95 11.19
CA LEU A 84 14.56 9.51 10.17
C LEU A 84 14.49 7.98 10.12
N PRO A 85 14.62 7.36 8.93
CA PRO A 85 14.68 5.92 8.82
C PRO A 85 16.05 5.50 9.38
N PHE A 86 16.07 4.51 10.26
CA PHE A 86 17.31 4.09 10.90
C PHE A 86 17.87 2.88 10.15
N ILE A 87 19.12 2.98 9.72
CA ILE A 87 19.93 1.82 9.38
C ILE A 87 20.49 1.33 10.71
N TYR A 88 19.89 0.28 11.27
CA TYR A 88 20.36 -0.31 12.52
C TYR A 88 21.62 -1.13 12.30
N LYS A 89 22.55 -1.09 13.25
CA LYS A 89 23.62 -2.08 13.27
C LYS A 89 23.03 -3.45 13.68
N PRO A 90 23.54 -4.58 13.15
CA PRO A 90 23.02 -5.93 13.40
C PRO A 90 22.99 -6.36 14.88
N SER A 91 23.61 -5.61 15.79
CA SER A 91 23.69 -5.88 17.23
C SER A 91 22.52 -5.32 18.07
N SER A 92 21.36 -5.04 17.47
CA SER A 92 20.18 -4.57 18.20
C SER A 92 19.55 -5.73 18.97
N GLU A 93 19.24 -5.54 20.26
CA GLU A 93 18.57 -6.55 21.12
C GLU A 93 17.07 -6.72 20.80
N LEU A 94 16.55 -5.94 19.86
CA LEU A 94 15.14 -5.98 19.46
C LEU A 94 14.88 -7.17 18.53
N CYS A 95 13.92 -8.00 18.93
CA CYS A 95 13.31 -8.97 18.02
C CYS A 95 12.42 -8.23 17.03
N ILE A 96 12.63 -8.44 15.73
CA ILE A 96 11.86 -7.79 14.67
C ILE A 96 11.36 -8.84 13.69
N LEU A 97 10.06 -8.85 13.44
CA LEU A 97 9.40 -9.67 12.43
C LEU A 97 9.03 -8.81 11.22
N ARG A 98 9.46 -9.25 10.04
CA ARG A 98 9.21 -8.58 8.77
C ARG A 98 8.57 -9.53 7.78
N ALA A 99 7.75 -9.00 6.88
CA ALA A 99 7.24 -9.75 5.76
C ALA A 99 7.44 -8.98 4.45
N LEU A 100 7.87 -9.70 3.42
CA LEU A 100 7.91 -9.26 2.04
C LEU A 100 6.65 -9.78 1.36
N LEU A 101 5.83 -8.88 0.82
CA LEU A 101 4.55 -9.22 0.21
C LEU A 101 4.68 -9.05 -1.30
N ILE A 102 4.41 -10.11 -2.06
CA ILE A 102 4.35 -10.07 -3.52
C ILE A 102 3.13 -10.81 -4.04
N PHE A 103 2.70 -10.45 -5.25
CA PHE A 103 1.72 -11.22 -6.00
C PHE A 103 2.41 -11.94 -7.16
N TYR A 104 2.11 -13.23 -7.32
CA TYR A 104 2.65 -14.09 -8.37
C TYR A 104 1.51 -14.58 -9.30
N PRO A 105 1.41 -14.05 -10.53
CA PRO A 105 0.44 -14.53 -11.51
C PRO A 105 0.89 -15.88 -12.08
N THR A 106 0.35 -16.98 -11.57
CA THR A 106 0.75 -18.33 -12.01
C THR A 106 0.45 -18.61 -13.48
N ASP A 107 -0.54 -17.94 -14.06
CA ASP A 107 -0.86 -18.00 -15.49
C ASP A 107 0.20 -17.34 -16.38
N GLN A 108 1.14 -16.60 -15.78
CA GLN A 108 2.30 -16.00 -16.45
C GLN A 108 3.61 -16.54 -15.88
N HIS A 109 3.61 -17.79 -15.41
CA HIS A 109 4.76 -18.46 -14.81
C HIS A 109 6.03 -18.35 -15.68
N GLU A 110 5.93 -18.60 -16.99
CA GLU A 110 7.08 -18.58 -17.91
C GLU A 110 7.77 -17.21 -17.95
N THR A 111 6.98 -16.14 -17.87
CA THR A 111 7.47 -14.75 -17.83
C THR A 111 8.16 -14.46 -16.49
N PHE A 112 7.50 -14.80 -15.39
CA PHE A 112 7.87 -14.30 -14.05
C PHE A 112 8.73 -15.25 -13.21
N GLN A 113 8.95 -16.50 -13.65
CA GLN A 113 9.75 -17.46 -12.90
C GLN A 113 11.19 -16.97 -12.64
N SER A 114 11.79 -16.27 -13.60
CA SER A 114 13.16 -15.77 -13.48
C SER A 114 13.22 -14.64 -12.47
N GLU A 115 12.29 -13.68 -12.56
CA GLU A 115 12.18 -12.56 -11.63
C GLU A 115 11.96 -13.05 -10.19
N PHE A 116 11.05 -14.01 -9.99
CA PHE A 116 10.84 -14.62 -8.69
C PHE A 116 12.09 -15.31 -8.16
N ARG A 117 12.81 -16.08 -8.99
CA ARG A 117 14.06 -16.75 -8.58
C ARG A 117 15.10 -15.74 -8.13
N TRP A 118 15.20 -14.61 -8.82
CA TRP A 118 16.10 -13.52 -8.47
C TRP A 118 15.73 -12.85 -7.15
N LEU A 119 14.45 -12.49 -6.97
CA LEU A 119 13.95 -11.94 -5.70
C LEU A 119 14.19 -12.94 -4.55
N TYR A 120 13.78 -14.20 -4.74
CA TYR A 120 13.95 -15.27 -3.76
C TYR A 120 15.43 -15.47 -3.37
N ARG A 121 16.34 -15.45 -4.35
CA ARG A 121 17.78 -15.53 -4.09
C ARG A 121 18.30 -14.32 -3.33
N SER A 122 17.87 -13.10 -3.71
CA SER A 122 18.26 -11.87 -3.03
C SER A 122 17.74 -11.82 -1.58
N TRP A 123 16.56 -12.38 -1.33
CA TRP A 123 16.00 -12.54 0.01
C TRP A 123 16.85 -13.45 0.88
N ILE A 124 17.25 -14.62 0.36
CA ILE A 124 18.16 -15.53 1.07
C ILE A 124 19.50 -14.84 1.36
N GLU A 125 20.07 -14.16 0.37
CA GLU A 125 21.36 -13.47 0.52
C GLU A 125 21.28 -12.35 1.58
N MET A 126 20.24 -11.51 1.50
CA MET A 126 19.99 -10.42 2.45
C MET A 126 19.90 -10.94 3.88
N MET A 127 19.23 -12.07 4.11
CA MET A 127 19.12 -12.69 5.44
C MET A 127 20.46 -13.12 6.05
N THR A 128 21.52 -13.32 5.25
CA THR A 128 22.85 -13.65 5.79
C THR A 128 23.49 -12.47 6.54
N PHE A 129 23.02 -11.25 6.28
CA PHE A 129 23.45 -10.02 6.94
C PHE A 129 22.49 -9.59 8.05
N GLU A 130 21.33 -10.22 8.15
CA GLU A 130 20.27 -9.89 9.10
C GLU A 130 20.69 -10.27 10.53
N SER A 131 20.21 -9.51 11.52
CA SER A 131 20.44 -9.84 12.93
C SER A 131 19.86 -11.21 13.27
N SER A 132 20.53 -11.97 14.15
CA SER A 132 20.02 -13.26 14.65
C SER A 132 18.67 -13.16 15.38
N LEU A 133 18.25 -11.95 15.77
CA LEU A 133 16.96 -11.67 16.41
C LEU A 133 15.86 -11.23 15.43
N TRP A 134 16.20 -11.02 14.16
CA TRP A 134 15.25 -10.58 13.15
C TRP A 134 14.79 -11.77 12.30
N ARG A 135 13.56 -11.72 11.79
CA ARG A 135 13.02 -12.72 10.86
C ARG A 135 12.29 -12.03 9.74
N THR A 136 12.60 -12.38 8.49
CA THR A 136 11.94 -11.83 7.30
C THR A 136 11.30 -12.93 6.48
N ASP A 137 9.98 -13.12 6.54
CA ASP A 137 9.28 -14.10 5.70
C ASP A 137 8.99 -13.52 4.30
N LEU A 138 8.95 -14.40 3.30
CA LEU A 138 8.46 -14.07 1.95
C LEU A 138 7.03 -14.58 1.81
N ILE A 139 6.07 -13.67 1.73
CA ILE A 139 4.65 -13.95 1.56
C ILE A 139 4.26 -13.71 0.10
N VAL A 140 3.76 -14.76 -0.54
CA VAL A 140 3.40 -14.78 -1.95
C VAL A 140 1.92 -15.08 -2.08
N TYR A 141 1.21 -14.21 -2.79
CA TYR A 141 -0.18 -14.43 -3.15
C TYR A 141 -0.24 -14.95 -4.59
N ALA A 142 -0.83 -16.12 -4.81
CA ALA A 142 -0.81 -16.78 -6.11
C ALA A 142 -2.14 -17.46 -6.39
N ASN A 143 -2.56 -17.54 -7.66
CA ASN A 143 -3.80 -18.22 -8.02
C ASN A 143 -3.76 -19.72 -7.68
N GLU A 144 -2.60 -20.36 -7.87
CA GLU A 144 -2.43 -21.79 -7.69
C GLU A 144 -1.11 -22.11 -6.97
N TYR A 145 -1.07 -23.24 -6.28
CA TYR A 145 0.16 -23.77 -5.72
C TYR A 145 0.78 -24.78 -6.69
N ILE A 146 1.77 -24.31 -7.47
CA ILE A 146 2.44 -25.08 -8.52
C ILE A 146 3.75 -25.74 -8.04
N SER A 147 4.26 -26.72 -8.79
CA SER A 147 5.50 -27.46 -8.45
C SER A 147 6.71 -26.54 -8.25
N PHE A 148 6.77 -25.43 -8.99
CA PHE A 148 7.80 -24.40 -8.83
C PHE A 148 7.96 -23.90 -7.38
N PHE A 149 6.85 -23.69 -6.65
CA PHE A 149 6.92 -23.26 -5.26
C PHE A 149 7.37 -24.38 -4.32
N LYS A 150 6.97 -25.62 -4.62
CA LYS A 150 7.42 -26.81 -3.88
C LYS A 150 8.92 -27.01 -4.03
N ASP A 151 9.47 -26.80 -5.22
CA ASP A 151 10.91 -26.91 -5.49
C ASP A 151 11.73 -25.83 -4.75
N LEU A 152 11.08 -24.73 -4.35
CA LEU A 152 11.66 -23.66 -3.54
C LEU A 152 11.33 -23.79 -2.04
N ASP A 153 10.82 -24.95 -1.60
CA ASP A 153 10.45 -25.25 -0.21
C ASP A 153 9.50 -24.21 0.41
N CYS A 154 8.63 -23.61 -0.43
CA CYS A 154 7.59 -22.72 0.06
C CYS A 154 6.48 -23.54 0.71
N ILE A 155 5.92 -23.04 1.81
CA ILE A 155 4.79 -23.68 2.51
C ILE A 155 3.46 -23.06 2.05
N TYR A 156 2.39 -23.86 2.01
CA TYR A 156 1.09 -23.45 1.47
C TYR A 156 0.05 -23.18 2.57
N ASP A 157 -0.67 -22.07 2.43
CA ASP A 157 -1.80 -21.62 3.26
C ASP A 157 -1.53 -21.72 4.77
N GLN A 158 -0.35 -21.26 5.19
CA GLN A 158 0.10 -21.33 6.58
C GLN A 158 0.78 -20.03 7.02
N ILE A 159 0.17 -19.36 8.01
CA ILE A 159 0.78 -18.22 8.69
C ILE A 159 1.95 -18.64 9.58
N ARG A 160 2.79 -17.66 9.90
CA ARG A 160 3.87 -17.82 10.87
C ARG A 160 3.31 -18.18 12.25
N ILE A 161 4.00 -19.09 12.93
CA ILE A 161 3.52 -19.64 14.21
C ILE A 161 3.94 -18.74 15.36
N ASP A 162 5.22 -18.35 15.40
CA ASP A 162 5.78 -17.53 16.47
C ASP A 162 7.02 -16.73 16.01
N SER A 163 7.59 -15.91 16.90
CA SER A 163 8.77 -15.09 16.60
C SER A 163 10.07 -15.88 16.45
N LYS A 164 10.12 -17.14 16.88
CA LYS A 164 11.32 -17.99 16.84
C LYS A 164 11.44 -18.80 15.56
N GLU A 165 10.32 -19.06 14.88
CA GLU A 165 10.27 -19.78 13.61
C GLU A 165 11.32 -19.23 12.62
N LYS A 166 12.04 -20.10 11.91
CA LYS A 166 12.97 -19.65 10.87
C LYS A 166 12.19 -18.95 9.75
N PRO A 167 12.83 -18.01 9.01
CA PRO A 167 12.20 -17.39 7.86
C PRO A 167 11.72 -18.42 6.84
N LYS A 168 10.53 -18.23 6.28
CA LYS A 168 9.96 -19.12 5.26
C LYS A 168 9.32 -18.36 4.10
N CYS A 169 9.33 -19.01 2.94
CA CYS A 169 8.46 -18.64 1.82
C CYS A 169 7.07 -19.23 2.06
N ARG A 170 6.02 -18.41 2.00
CA ARG A 170 4.63 -18.78 2.33
C ARG A 170 3.74 -18.39 1.17
N ILE A 171 3.03 -19.36 0.60
CA ILE A 171 2.09 -19.14 -0.50
C ILE A 171 0.66 -19.13 0.05
N PHE A 172 -0.10 -18.09 -0.26
CA PHE A 172 -1.53 -18.03 0.01
C PHE A 172 -2.30 -18.03 -1.31
N PRO A 173 -3.36 -18.85 -1.45
CA PRO A 173 -4.17 -18.85 -2.66
C PRO A 173 -4.89 -17.51 -2.78
N TYR A 174 -4.93 -16.96 -4.00
CA TYR A 174 -5.51 -15.65 -4.32
C TYR A 174 -6.31 -15.69 -5.61
N ILE A 175 -7.61 -15.39 -5.53
CA ILE A 175 -8.43 -15.23 -6.73
C ILE A 175 -8.33 -13.77 -7.19
N ARG A 176 -7.88 -13.56 -8.44
CA ARG A 176 -7.74 -12.22 -9.03
C ARG A 176 -9.09 -11.51 -9.15
N ILE A 177 -9.08 -10.19 -9.00
CA ILE A 177 -10.28 -9.36 -9.07
C ILE A 177 -11.06 -9.63 -10.37
N LYS A 178 -10.37 -9.71 -11.51
CA LYS A 178 -11.00 -9.98 -12.82
C LYS A 178 -11.68 -11.36 -12.91
N ASP A 179 -11.26 -12.34 -12.10
CA ASP A 179 -11.71 -13.73 -12.17
C ASP A 179 -12.84 -14.03 -11.15
N ARG A 180 -13.17 -13.13 -10.22
CA ARG A 180 -14.12 -13.37 -9.10
C ARG A 180 -15.60 -13.48 -9.48
N GLN A 181 -15.96 -13.37 -10.76
CA GLN A 181 -17.31 -13.49 -11.34
C GLN A 181 -18.47 -13.39 -10.33
N SER A 182 -18.81 -12.20 -9.83
CA SER A 182 -19.91 -11.92 -8.86
C SER A 182 -19.96 -12.72 -7.55
N LYS A 183 -19.24 -13.84 -7.43
CA LYS A 183 -19.34 -14.77 -6.32
C LYS A 183 -18.50 -14.35 -5.12
N HIS A 184 -17.48 -13.50 -5.30
CA HIS A 184 -16.68 -12.88 -4.22
C HIS A 184 -16.31 -13.92 -3.12
N GLU A 185 -15.99 -15.13 -3.56
CA GLU A 185 -15.63 -16.24 -2.70
C GLU A 185 -14.14 -16.17 -2.38
N SER A 186 -13.81 -16.50 -1.14
CA SER A 186 -12.42 -16.58 -0.70
C SER A 186 -11.85 -17.97 -0.98
N SER A 187 -10.59 -18.00 -1.42
CA SER A 187 -9.82 -19.24 -1.57
C SER A 187 -8.97 -19.59 -0.34
N SER A 188 -8.87 -18.68 0.63
CA SER A 188 -8.06 -18.83 1.84
C SER A 188 -8.84 -18.39 3.07
N LYS A 189 -8.72 -19.12 4.17
CA LYS A 189 -9.26 -18.66 5.47
C LYS A 189 -8.63 -17.36 5.98
N TYR A 190 -7.50 -16.94 5.39
CA TYR A 190 -6.81 -15.70 5.72
C TYR A 190 -7.20 -14.51 4.84
N GLN A 191 -8.02 -14.75 3.81
CA GLN A 191 -8.52 -13.71 2.92
C GLN A 191 -9.91 -13.24 3.38
N ILE A 192 -10.02 -11.94 3.68
CA ILE A 192 -11.27 -11.27 3.98
C ILE A 192 -11.65 -10.42 2.77
N ILE A 193 -12.73 -10.79 2.08
CA ILE A 193 -13.23 -10.04 0.92
C ILE A 193 -14.34 -9.09 1.36
N ASP A 194 -14.08 -7.79 1.24
CA ASP A 194 -15.14 -6.79 1.25
C ASP A 194 -15.83 -6.82 -0.12
N LYS A 195 -17.07 -7.31 -0.16
CA LYS A 195 -17.84 -7.45 -1.41
C LYS A 195 -18.08 -6.12 -2.11
N GLN A 196 -18.33 -5.04 -1.35
CA GLN A 196 -18.60 -3.72 -1.93
C GLN A 196 -17.31 -3.14 -2.53
N ASN A 197 -16.21 -3.21 -1.79
CA ASN A 197 -14.92 -2.75 -2.30
C ASN A 197 -14.44 -3.59 -3.50
N SER A 198 -14.54 -4.92 -3.40
CA SER A 198 -14.20 -5.84 -4.49
C SER A 198 -15.02 -5.57 -5.75
N GLN A 199 -16.32 -5.28 -5.61
CA GLN A 199 -17.18 -4.89 -6.73
C GLN A 199 -16.72 -3.56 -7.36
N ALA A 200 -16.42 -2.54 -6.54
CA ALA A 200 -15.91 -1.26 -7.05
C ALA A 200 -14.57 -1.43 -7.78
N LEU A 201 -13.63 -2.20 -7.22
CA LEU A 201 -12.35 -2.51 -7.86
C LEU A 201 -12.54 -3.25 -9.19
N TYR A 202 -13.47 -4.20 -9.25
CA TYR A 202 -13.80 -4.88 -10.50
C TYR A 202 -14.41 -3.91 -11.53
N GLU A 203 -15.33 -3.05 -11.14
CA GLU A 203 -15.98 -2.11 -12.07
C GLU A 203 -15.00 -1.07 -12.62
N TYR A 204 -14.17 -0.49 -11.76
CA TYR A 204 -13.32 0.66 -12.11
C TYR A 204 -11.89 0.28 -12.52
N LEU A 205 -11.36 -0.84 -12.03
CA LEU A 205 -9.93 -1.19 -12.14
C LEU A 205 -9.65 -2.60 -12.67
N ARG A 206 -10.66 -3.35 -13.16
CA ARG A 206 -10.42 -4.70 -13.74
C ARG A 206 -9.41 -4.76 -14.89
N THR A 207 -9.20 -3.65 -15.59
CA THR A 207 -8.23 -3.55 -16.69
C THR A 207 -6.85 -3.08 -16.23
N TYR A 208 -6.73 -2.62 -14.98
CA TYR A 208 -5.44 -2.23 -14.42
C TYR A 208 -4.66 -3.47 -13.99
N GLY A 209 -3.65 -3.84 -14.79
CA GLY A 209 -2.93 -5.12 -14.66
C GLY A 209 -2.20 -5.36 -13.34
N TYR A 210 -2.06 -4.34 -12.49
CA TYR A 210 -1.33 -4.42 -11.22
C TYR A 210 -2.24 -4.40 -9.99
N ILE A 211 -3.57 -4.33 -10.17
CA ILE A 211 -4.48 -4.16 -9.03
C ILE A 211 -4.39 -5.30 -8.02
N ASP A 212 -4.25 -6.54 -8.51
CA ASP A 212 -4.14 -7.74 -7.67
C ASP A 212 -2.91 -7.67 -6.75
N SER A 213 -1.81 -7.09 -7.24
CA SER A 213 -0.58 -6.93 -6.47
C SER A 213 -0.66 -5.89 -5.35
N ILE A 214 -1.64 -4.99 -5.40
CA ILE A 214 -1.90 -3.99 -4.37
C ILE A 214 -2.99 -4.50 -3.41
N ASN A 215 -4.04 -5.09 -3.98
CA ASN A 215 -5.24 -5.49 -3.25
C ASN A 215 -4.99 -6.61 -2.23
N THR A 216 -3.93 -7.40 -2.40
CA THR A 216 -3.53 -8.42 -1.41
C THR A 216 -3.26 -7.84 -0.03
N ILE A 217 -2.70 -6.62 0.07
CA ILE A 217 -2.49 -5.94 1.36
C ILE A 217 -3.82 -5.69 2.06
N PHE A 218 -4.86 -5.30 1.31
CA PHE A 218 -6.16 -4.99 1.89
C PHE A 218 -6.88 -6.25 2.38
N GLU A 219 -6.85 -7.33 1.61
CA GLU A 219 -7.67 -8.51 1.88
C GLU A 219 -7.00 -9.57 2.76
N TYR A 220 -5.66 -9.57 2.84
CA TYR A 220 -4.91 -10.61 3.55
C TYR A 220 -4.26 -10.11 4.84
N TYR A 221 -4.83 -9.10 5.50
CA TYR A 221 -4.29 -8.62 6.77
C TYR A 221 -3.98 -9.75 7.78
N LEU A 222 -4.82 -10.79 7.84
CA LEU A 222 -4.61 -11.94 8.72
C LEU A 222 -3.37 -12.78 8.39
N SER A 223 -2.87 -12.75 7.16
CA SER A 223 -1.66 -13.49 6.79
C SER A 223 -0.38 -12.83 7.32
N PHE A 224 -0.43 -11.53 7.58
CA PHE A 224 0.72 -10.72 8.00
C PHE A 224 0.49 -9.86 9.25
N SER A 225 -0.60 -10.07 9.99
CA SER A 225 -0.94 -9.24 11.14
C SER A 225 0.05 -9.31 12.31
N MET A 226 0.92 -10.32 12.34
CA MET A 226 1.91 -10.52 13.40
C MET A 226 3.28 -9.89 13.13
N TYR A 227 3.53 -9.39 11.92
CA TYR A 227 4.82 -8.79 11.57
C TYR A 227 4.82 -7.33 12.00
N ASP A 228 5.98 -6.84 12.48
CA ASP A 228 6.17 -5.46 12.89
C ASP A 228 6.19 -4.52 11.68
N PHE A 229 6.76 -4.99 10.57
CA PHE A 229 6.88 -4.24 9.33
C PHE A 229 6.56 -5.10 8.11
N ILE A 230 5.85 -4.50 7.16
CA ILE A 230 5.58 -5.12 5.86
C ILE A 230 6.25 -4.30 4.77
N LEU A 231 6.83 -5.00 3.79
CA LEU A 231 7.26 -4.42 2.53
C LEU A 231 6.46 -5.09 1.43
N ARG A 232 5.51 -4.38 0.82
CA ARG A 232 4.98 -4.81 -0.48
C ARG A 232 5.95 -4.36 -1.56
N THR A 233 6.33 -5.30 -2.41
CA THR A 233 7.26 -5.06 -3.52
C THR A 233 6.75 -5.70 -4.79
N ASP A 234 7.27 -5.25 -5.93
CA ASP A 234 7.13 -5.98 -7.19
C ASP A 234 8.13 -7.15 -7.23
N MET A 235 7.88 -8.09 -8.13
CA MET A 235 8.63 -9.34 -8.21
C MET A 235 9.98 -9.19 -8.91
N ASP A 236 10.12 -8.17 -9.75
CA ASP A 236 11.33 -7.78 -10.46
C ASP A 236 12.30 -6.95 -9.58
N CYS A 237 11.99 -6.82 -8.28
CA CYS A 237 12.84 -6.14 -7.32
C CYS A 237 13.94 -7.05 -6.74
N PHE A 238 15.07 -6.45 -6.38
CA PHE A 238 16.11 -7.11 -5.60
C PHE A 238 16.23 -6.53 -4.20
N LEU A 239 16.48 -7.39 -3.21
CA LEU A 239 16.84 -6.97 -1.86
C LEU A 239 18.36 -6.89 -1.74
N THR A 240 18.86 -5.72 -1.38
CA THR A 240 20.28 -5.52 -1.09
C THR A 240 20.59 -5.86 0.36
N ASN A 241 21.87 -6.04 0.66
CA ASN A 241 22.33 -6.26 2.03
C ASN A 241 21.97 -5.10 2.97
N ASN A 242 21.74 -3.89 2.45
CA ASN A 242 21.32 -2.76 3.27
C ASN A 242 19.91 -2.97 3.84
N PHE A 243 19.04 -3.68 3.13
CA PHE A 243 17.71 -4.00 3.61
C PHE A 243 17.75 -4.88 4.88
N ALA A 244 18.82 -5.66 5.08
CA ALA A 244 19.03 -6.47 6.29
C ALA A 244 19.10 -5.62 7.57
N PHE A 245 19.37 -4.32 7.44
CA PHE A 245 19.54 -3.37 8.52
C PHE A 245 18.45 -2.30 8.56
N TYR A 246 17.54 -2.32 7.58
CA TYR A 246 16.56 -1.27 7.37
C TYR A 246 15.35 -1.44 8.29
N VAL A 247 15.03 -0.37 9.01
CA VAL A 247 13.79 -0.23 9.79
C VAL A 247 13.07 1.04 9.32
N PRO A 248 11.81 0.95 8.87
CA PRO A 248 11.05 2.11 8.43
C PRO A 248 10.70 3.03 9.61
N TYR A 249 10.20 4.22 9.31
CA TYR A 249 9.77 5.15 10.35
C TYR A 249 8.56 4.58 11.10
N ASN A 250 8.50 4.85 12.40
CA ASN A 250 7.40 4.39 13.23
C ASN A 250 6.06 4.97 12.74
N ASN A 251 5.01 4.15 12.71
CA ASN A 251 3.67 4.51 12.27
C ASN A 251 3.62 5.24 10.91
N SER A 252 4.46 4.81 9.96
CA SER A 252 4.53 5.41 8.62
C SER A 252 4.15 4.42 7.52
N LEU A 253 3.53 4.95 6.47
CA LEU A 253 3.41 4.30 5.18
C LEU A 253 4.42 4.95 4.24
N LEU A 254 5.40 4.17 3.78
CA LEU A 254 6.41 4.63 2.83
C LEU A 254 6.07 4.11 1.44
N VAL A 255 6.01 5.03 0.48
CA VAL A 255 5.66 4.72 -0.90
C VAL A 255 6.83 5.12 -1.79
N GLY A 256 7.32 4.15 -2.56
CA GLY A 256 8.30 4.40 -3.61
C GLY A 256 7.69 5.31 -4.67
N HIS A 257 8.38 6.37 -5.07
CA HIS A 257 7.87 7.33 -6.05
C HIS A 257 7.99 6.83 -7.51
N GLY A 258 8.47 5.60 -7.72
CA GLY A 258 8.77 5.07 -9.05
C GLY A 258 9.96 5.78 -9.67
N GLY A 259 11.13 5.15 -9.66
CA GLY A 259 12.35 5.78 -10.16
C GLY A 259 13.52 4.83 -10.27
N TYR A 260 13.63 4.16 -11.41
CA TYR A 260 14.66 3.15 -11.67
C TYR A 260 16.06 3.75 -11.92
N SER A 261 16.13 4.97 -12.48
CA SER A 261 17.40 5.60 -12.85
C SER A 261 17.33 7.11 -12.67
N THR A 262 17.50 7.54 -11.41
CA THR A 262 17.68 8.96 -11.09
C THR A 262 19.09 9.41 -11.43
N THR A 263 19.28 10.72 -11.63
CA THR A 263 20.59 11.34 -11.88
C THR A 263 21.64 10.92 -10.84
N PHE A 264 21.23 10.73 -9.59
CA PHE A 264 22.10 10.26 -8.52
C PHE A 264 22.62 8.83 -8.77
N ASN A 265 21.73 7.87 -9.02
CA ASN A 265 22.09 6.46 -9.23
C ASN A 265 22.91 6.26 -10.51
N SER A 266 22.54 6.91 -11.62
CA SER A 266 23.29 6.80 -12.89
C SER A 266 24.73 7.33 -12.76
N ARG A 267 24.92 8.47 -12.07
CA ARG A 267 26.28 8.99 -11.80
C ARG A 267 27.09 8.05 -10.92
N ARG A 268 26.45 7.45 -9.90
CA ARG A 268 27.10 6.50 -8.99
C ARG A 268 27.53 5.23 -9.73
N LEU A 269 26.67 4.65 -10.55
CA LEU A 269 26.97 3.45 -11.35
C LEU A 269 28.06 3.71 -12.38
N LYS A 270 28.03 4.87 -13.06
CA LYS A 270 29.10 5.28 -13.99
C LYS A 270 30.46 5.37 -13.28
N ARG A 271 30.49 5.93 -12.07
CA ARG A 271 31.72 5.98 -11.26
C ARG A 271 32.19 4.59 -10.83
N ILE A 272 31.28 3.70 -10.39
CA ILE A 272 31.63 2.33 -10.00
C ILE A 272 32.21 1.57 -11.20
N ALA A 273 31.56 1.62 -12.35
CA ALA A 273 32.04 0.99 -13.58
C ALA A 273 33.44 1.47 -13.95
N HIS A 274 33.68 2.78 -13.89
CA HIS A 274 35.02 3.34 -14.09
C HIS A 274 36.05 2.79 -13.09
N ASN A 275 35.70 2.72 -11.80
CA ASN A 275 36.61 2.23 -10.75
C ASN A 275 36.98 0.75 -10.89
N ILE A 276 36.12 -0.07 -11.49
CA ILE A 276 36.37 -1.51 -11.72
C ILE A 276 36.79 -1.82 -13.16
N ASN A 277 37.15 -0.80 -13.93
CA ASN A 277 37.54 -0.89 -15.34
C ASN A 277 36.49 -1.60 -16.23
N TRP A 278 35.21 -1.38 -15.94
CA TRP A 278 34.08 -1.82 -16.75
C TRP A 278 33.54 -0.68 -17.60
N THR A 279 33.07 -1.02 -18.80
CA THR A 279 32.33 -0.09 -19.64
C THR A 279 30.96 0.14 -19.05
N TYR A 280 30.64 1.39 -18.71
CA TYR A 280 29.30 1.76 -18.27
C TYR A 280 28.34 1.66 -19.46
N ALA A 281 27.35 0.76 -19.40
CA ALA A 281 26.45 0.44 -20.51
C ALA A 281 25.41 1.53 -20.82
N ASP A 282 25.44 2.66 -20.11
CA ASP A 282 24.48 3.78 -20.18
C ASP A 282 23.02 3.34 -20.31
N LYS A 283 22.63 2.41 -19.43
CA LYS A 283 21.27 1.90 -19.36
C LYS A 283 20.48 2.65 -18.30
N SER A 284 19.31 3.14 -18.69
CA SER A 284 18.23 3.52 -17.78
C SER A 284 17.34 2.30 -17.50
N GLY A 285 16.61 2.33 -16.38
CA GLY A 285 15.68 1.25 -16.05
C GLY A 285 16.34 0.01 -15.44
N LEU A 286 17.55 0.13 -14.87
CA LEU A 286 18.09 -0.94 -14.03
C LEU A 286 17.11 -1.11 -12.86
N GLY A 287 16.50 -2.29 -12.77
CA GLY A 287 15.27 -2.57 -12.01
C GLY A 287 15.24 -2.10 -10.55
N SER A 288 14.06 -2.18 -9.95
CA SER A 288 13.83 -1.72 -8.58
C SER A 288 14.71 -2.48 -7.57
N THR A 289 15.27 -1.76 -6.60
CA THR A 289 16.08 -2.35 -5.52
C THR A 289 15.67 -1.76 -4.19
N TRP A 290 15.73 -2.57 -3.13
CA TRP A 290 15.50 -2.17 -1.74
C TRP A 290 16.76 -2.31 -0.89
#